data_AF-A0A939U628-F1
#
_entry.id   AF-A0A939U628-F1
#
_cell.length_a   1.000
_cell.length_b   1.000
_cell.length_c   1.000
_cell.angle_alpha   90.00
_cell.angle_beta   90.00
_cell.angle_gamma   90.00
#
_symmetry.space_group_name_H-M   'P 1'
#
loop_
_entity.id
_entity.type
_entity.pdbx_description
1 polymer ?
#
loop_
_entity_poly.entity_id
_entity_poly.type
_entity_poly.pdbx_seq_one_letter_code
_entity_poly.pdbx_strand_id
1 'polypeptide(L)'
;MQKKSNIGNFDDVLNSLYGAPGTPQREAFRREAYAYCVGTIVHDARKSEGMTQQELAEKVGTKKSYISRIETGNVEPSAGLFLNILNILGLTIARPL
;
A
#
# COMPACT_ATOMS: atom_id res chain seq x y z
N MET A 1 25.02 -4.71 -34.14
CA MET A 1 25.01 -5.52 -32.90
C MET A 1 24.62 -4.61 -31.74
N GLN A 2 23.39 -4.68 -31.23
CA GLN A 2 23.01 -3.87 -30.08
C GLN A 2 23.63 -4.47 -28.81
N LYS A 3 24.42 -3.67 -28.08
CA LYS A 3 24.93 -4.01 -26.75
C LYS A 3 23.73 -4.17 -25.82
N LYS A 4 23.42 -5.41 -25.41
CA LYS A 4 22.51 -5.65 -24.28
C LYS A 4 23.18 -5.08 -23.04
N SER A 5 22.64 -3.98 -22.52
CA SER A 5 23.01 -3.46 -21.20
C SER A 5 22.79 -4.56 -20.17
N ASN A 6 23.81 -4.88 -19.38
CA ASN A 6 23.81 -5.92 -18.35
C ASN A 6 23.00 -5.46 -17.11
N ILE A 7 21.77 -4.99 -17.34
CA ILE A 7 20.81 -4.66 -16.30
C ILE A 7 20.16 -6.00 -15.96
N GLY A 8 20.54 -6.60 -14.84
CA GLY A 8 19.92 -7.84 -14.37
C GLY A 8 18.41 -7.68 -14.34
N ASN A 9 17.69 -8.69 -14.85
CA ASN A 9 16.23 -8.67 -14.85
C ASN A 9 15.75 -8.64 -13.39
N PHE A 10 14.88 -7.68 -13.05
CA PHE A 10 14.35 -7.57 -11.69
C PHE A 10 13.57 -8.83 -11.30
N ASP A 11 12.92 -9.50 -12.25
CA ASP A 11 12.22 -10.76 -12.00
C ASP A 11 13.19 -11.86 -11.54
N ASP A 12 14.41 -11.90 -12.08
CA ASP A 12 15.42 -12.91 -11.70
C ASP A 12 15.90 -12.66 -10.26
N VAL A 13 16.14 -11.39 -9.90
CA VAL A 13 16.49 -10.99 -8.52
C VAL A 13 15.38 -11.38 -7.56
N LEU A 14 14.15 -11.01 -7.90
CA LEU A 14 12.97 -11.30 -7.13
C LEU A 14 12.81 -12.82 -6.98
N ASN A 15 12.96 -13.60 -8.04
CA ASN A 15 12.84 -15.06 -8.03
C ASN A 15 13.90 -15.70 -7.13
N SER A 16 15.12 -15.17 -7.14
CA SER A 16 16.20 -15.63 -6.27
C SER A 16 15.92 -15.35 -4.79
N LEU A 17 15.30 -14.21 -4.46
CA LEU A 17 15.07 -13.81 -3.07
C LEU A 17 13.78 -14.41 -2.47
N TYR A 18 12.71 -14.48 -3.26
CA TYR A 18 11.37 -14.77 -2.77
C TYR A 18 10.67 -15.91 -3.53
N GLY A 19 11.35 -16.56 -4.47
CA GLY A 19 10.79 -17.64 -5.30
C GLY A 19 9.92 -17.13 -6.45
N ALA A 20 9.47 -18.05 -7.31
CA ALA A 20 8.63 -17.72 -8.47
C ALA A 20 7.24 -17.19 -8.07
N PRO A 21 6.53 -16.44 -8.94
CA PRO A 21 5.11 -16.12 -8.77
C PRO A 21 4.26 -17.35 -8.41
N GLY A 22 3.34 -17.20 -7.44
CA GLY A 22 2.48 -18.29 -6.98
C GLY A 22 3.08 -19.19 -5.89
N THR A 23 4.35 -19.04 -5.53
CA THR A 23 4.92 -19.74 -4.37
C THR A 23 4.45 -19.10 -3.06
N PRO A 24 4.33 -19.86 -1.95
CA PRO A 24 3.95 -19.29 -0.65
C PRO A 24 4.85 -18.12 -0.20
N GLN A 25 6.16 -18.24 -0.44
CA GLN A 25 7.15 -17.20 -0.11
C GLN A 25 6.91 -15.93 -0.93
N ARG A 26 6.63 -16.08 -2.23
CA ARG A 26 6.36 -14.94 -3.10
C ARG A 26 5.07 -14.24 -2.73
N GLU A 27 4.01 -15.00 -2.45
CA GLU A 27 2.72 -14.43 -2.09
C GLU A 27 2.75 -13.76 -0.71
N ALA A 28 3.55 -14.26 0.23
CA ALA A 28 3.81 -13.57 1.50
C ALA A 28 4.51 -12.22 1.28
N PHE A 29 5.59 -12.21 0.49
CA PHE A 29 6.29 -10.97 0.12
C PHE A 29 5.35 -9.97 -0.57
N ARG A 30 4.53 -10.43 -1.53
CA ARG A 30 3.56 -9.59 -2.23
C ARG A 30 2.52 -9.01 -1.28
N ARG A 31 2.03 -9.79 -0.32
CA ARG A 31 1.08 -9.31 0.69
C ARG A 31 1.67 -8.19 1.53
N GLU A 32 2.90 -8.36 2.01
CA GLU A 32 3.61 -7.31 2.77
C GLU A 32 3.84 -6.06 1.92
N ALA A 33 4.27 -6.23 0.67
CA ALA A 33 4.45 -5.12 -0.26
C ALA A 33 3.14 -4.38 -0.54
N TYR A 34 2.02 -5.08 -0.72
CA TYR A 34 0.71 -4.47 -0.91
C TYR A 34 0.23 -3.73 0.34
N ALA A 35 0.40 -4.30 1.53
CA ALA A 35 0.06 -3.63 2.78
C ALA A 35 0.86 -2.33 2.95
N TYR A 36 2.15 -2.33 2.60
CA TYR A 36 2.98 -1.13 2.59
C TYR A 36 2.49 -0.09 1.57
N CYS A 37 2.15 -0.52 0.35
CA CYS A 37 1.60 0.38 -0.68
C CYS A 37 0.29 1.03 -0.23
N VAL A 38 -0.63 0.25 0.33
CA VAL A 38 -1.90 0.75 0.87
C VAL A 38 -1.65 1.78 1.98
N GLY A 39 -0.76 1.46 2.92
CA GLY A 39 -0.39 2.37 4.01
C GLY A 39 0.19 3.68 3.49
N THR A 40 1.07 3.61 2.50
CA THR A 40 1.70 4.79 1.87
C THR A 40 0.67 5.67 1.17
N ILE A 41 -0.28 5.07 0.42
CA ILE A 41 -1.37 5.82 -0.23
C ILE A 41 -2.19 6.61 0.81
N VAL A 42 -2.56 5.98 1.93
CA VAL A 42 -3.31 6.66 3.00
C VAL A 42 -2.46 7.76 3.63
N HIS A 43 -1.18 7.48 3.91
CA HIS A 43 -0.27 8.43 4.53
C HIS A 43 -0.12 9.70 3.68
N ASP A 44 0.18 9.54 2.40
CA ASP A 44 0.44 10.63 1.47
C ASP A 44 -0.81 11.45 1.23
N ALA A 45 -1.95 10.80 1.00
CA ALA A 45 -3.24 11.47 0.82
C ALA A 45 -3.65 12.25 2.08
N ARG A 46 -3.45 11.68 3.28
CA ARG A 46 -3.70 12.40 4.53
C ARG A 46 -2.81 13.63 4.64
N LYS A 47 -1.54 13.52 4.25
CA LYS A 47 -0.58 14.64 4.29
C LYS A 47 -0.91 15.71 3.25
N SER A 48 -1.36 15.35 2.04
CA SER A 48 -1.77 16.32 1.03
C SER A 48 -2.98 17.14 1.45
N GLU A 49 -3.90 16.52 2.19
CA GLU A 49 -5.06 17.20 2.79
C GLU A 49 -4.70 18.00 4.08
N GLY A 50 -3.43 18.02 4.49
CA GLY A 50 -2.98 18.73 5.69
C GLY A 50 -3.50 18.14 7.01
N MET A 51 -4.03 16.92 7.01
CA MET A 51 -4.64 16.30 8.19
C MET A 51 -3.60 15.58 9.07
N THR A 52 -3.79 15.61 10.38
CA THR A 52 -3.10 14.75 11.35
C THR A 52 -3.72 13.35 11.39
N GLN A 53 -2.98 12.37 11.89
CA GLN A 53 -3.52 11.01 12.10
C GLN A 53 -4.70 10.99 13.09
N GLN A 54 -4.74 11.93 14.03
CA GLN A 54 -5.82 12.05 15.00
C GLN A 54 -7.11 12.54 14.33
N GLU A 55 -7.03 13.59 13.52
CA GLU A 55 -8.19 14.13 12.78
C GLU A 55 -8.76 13.10 11.79
N LEU A 56 -7.89 12.36 11.08
CA LEU A 56 -8.36 11.27 10.23
C LEU A 56 -9.05 10.18 11.05
N ALA A 57 -8.48 9.81 12.20
CA ALA A 57 -9.08 8.81 13.07
C ALA A 57 -10.47 9.24 13.57
N GLU A 58 -10.65 10.50 13.94
CA GLU A 58 -11.93 11.07 14.37
C GLU A 58 -12.98 11.04 13.25
N LYS A 59 -12.60 11.45 12.03
CA LYS A 59 -13.50 11.40 10.86
C LYS A 59 -13.91 9.97 10.49
N VAL A 60 -12.98 9.01 10.63
CA VAL A 60 -13.22 7.59 10.34
C VAL A 60 -14.01 6.90 11.47
N GLY A 61 -13.96 7.42 12.70
CA GLY A 61 -14.54 6.77 13.88
C GLY A 61 -13.66 5.65 14.43
N THR A 62 -12.34 5.82 14.45
CA THR A 62 -11.37 4.83 14.95
C THR A 62 -10.31 5.46 15.87
N LYS A 63 -9.32 4.67 16.30
CA LYS A 63 -8.20 5.14 17.14
C LYS A 63 -7.05 5.63 16.27
N LYS A 64 -6.36 6.70 16.67
CA LYS A 64 -5.11 7.17 16.03
C LYS A 64 -4.07 6.06 15.88
N SER A 65 -3.92 5.20 16.88
CA SER A 65 -2.98 4.06 16.82
C SER A 65 -3.34 3.03 15.75
N TYR A 66 -4.61 2.97 15.33
CA TYR A 66 -5.02 2.14 14.21
C TYR A 66 -4.66 2.78 12.88
N ILE A 67 -4.93 4.09 12.70
CA ILE A 67 -4.48 4.85 11.51
C ILE A 67 -2.96 4.76 11.35
N SER A 68 -2.20 4.95 12.43
CA SER A 68 -0.73 4.82 12.39
C SER A 68 -0.27 3.46 11.88
N ARG A 69 -0.86 2.37 12.38
CA ARG A 69 -0.52 1.00 11.96
C ARG A 69 -0.93 0.70 10.51
N ILE A 70 -2.00 1.32 10.02
CA ILE A 70 -2.39 1.24 8.61
C ILE A 70 -1.33 1.94 7.76
N GLU A 71 -0.98 3.18 8.10
CA GLU A 71 0.00 3.98 7.35
C GLU A 71 1.39 3.35 7.29
N THR A 72 1.77 2.58 8.33
CA THR A 72 3.05 1.87 8.36
C THR A 72 2.99 0.46 7.76
N GLY A 73 1.84 0.04 7.22
CA GLY A 73 1.64 -1.29 6.63
C GLY A 73 1.62 -2.44 7.65
N ASN A 74 1.61 -2.15 8.95
CA ASN A 74 1.56 -3.16 10.00
C ASN A 74 0.18 -3.81 10.14
N VAL A 75 -0.88 -3.12 9.71
CA VAL A 75 -2.23 -3.67 9.66
C VAL A 75 -2.90 -3.29 8.35
N GLU A 76 -3.38 -4.30 7.64
CA GLU A 76 -4.22 -4.11 6.47
C GLU A 76 -5.66 -3.75 6.91
N PRO A 77 -6.23 -2.61 6.48
CA PRO A 77 -7.62 -2.29 6.73
C PRO A 77 -8.54 -3.19 5.90
N SER A 78 -9.78 -3.40 6.36
CA SER A 78 -10.78 -4.02 5.48
C SER A 78 -11.06 -3.14 4.26
N ALA A 79 -11.48 -3.75 3.15
CA ALA A 79 -11.77 -3.01 1.92
C ALA A 79 -12.78 -1.86 2.16
N GLY A 80 -13.84 -2.10 2.93
CA GLY A 80 -14.83 -1.08 3.25
C GLY A 80 -14.26 0.09 4.06
N LEU A 81 -13.40 -0.19 5.03
CA LEU A 81 -12.71 0.85 5.80
C LEU A 81 -11.76 1.66 4.91
N PHE A 82 -10.99 0.98 4.06
CA PHE A 82 -10.08 1.62 3.14
C PHE A 82 -10.81 2.58 2.20
N LEU A 83 -11.93 2.15 1.60
CA LEU A 83 -12.76 3.01 0.76
C LEU A 83 -13.32 4.22 1.53
N ASN A 84 -13.73 4.04 2.79
CA ASN A 84 -14.18 5.15 3.62
C ASN A 84 -13.05 6.16 3.88
N ILE A 85 -11.84 5.68 4.19
CA ILE A 85 -10.65 6.54 4.35
C ILE A 85 -10.38 7.34 3.07
N LEU A 86 -10.38 6.68 1.91
CA LEU A 86 -10.15 7.35 0.63
C LEU A 86 -11.20 8.44 0.35
N ASN A 87 -12.49 8.16 0.61
CA ASN A 87 -13.56 9.13 0.45
C ASN A 87 -13.38 10.36 1.38
N ILE A 88 -12.99 10.14 2.64
CA ILE A 88 -12.69 11.23 3.59
C ILE A 88 -11.52 12.09 3.10
N LEU A 89 -10.56 11.47 2.42
CA LEU A 89 -9.37 12.13 1.85
C LEU A 89 -9.61 12.66 0.44
N GLY A 90 -10.86 12.70 -0.04
CA GLY A 90 -11.19 13.24 -1.37
C GLY A 90 -10.72 12.39 -2.56
N LEU A 91 -10.26 11.16 -2.31
CA LEU A 91 -9.80 10.25 -3.35
C LEU A 91 -10.96 9.38 -3.86
N THR A 92 -11.16 9.39 -5.17
CA THR A 92 -12.10 8.51 -5.86
C THR A 92 -11.33 7.48 -6.68
N ILE A 93 -11.69 6.21 -6.55
CA ILE A 93 -11.17 5.16 -7.44
C ILE A 93 -11.77 5.42 -8.82
N ALA A 94 -10.94 5.86 -9.76
CA ALA A 94 -11.36 5.96 -11.15
C ALA A 94 -11.70 4.55 -11.65
N ARG A 95 -12.98 4.32 -11.97
CA ARG A 95 -13.39 3.13 -12.71
C ARG A 95 -13.09 3.40 -14.18
N PRO A 96 -12.11 2.73 -14.81
CA PRO A 96 -11.97 2.81 -16.25
C PRO A 96 -13.25 2.25 -16.90
N LEU A 97 -13.84 3.03 -17.80
CA LEU A 97 -14.96 2.62 -18.66
C LEU A 97 -14.49 1.60 -19.70
#